data_AF-A0ABD5DH49-F1
#
_entry.id   AF-A0ABD5DH49-F1
#
_cell.length_a   1.000
_cell.length_b   1.000
_cell.length_c   1.000
_cell.angle_alpha   90.00
_cell.angle_beta   90.00
_cell.angle_gamma   90.00
#
_symmetry.space_group_name_H-M   'P 1'
#
loop_
_entity.id
_entity.type
_entity.pdbx_description
1 polymer ?
#
loop_
_entity_poly.entity_id
_entity_poly.type
_entity_poly.pdbx_seq_one_letter_code
_entity_poly.pdbx_strand_id
1 'polypeptide(L)' 'VLEVRKTTIGWVSQFLRVIPRISALEVVMQPLLDLGTPREASAANAAQLLTRLNVPERLWHLAPSTFSGGEQQRVN' A
#
# COMPACT_ATOMS: atom_id res chain seq x y z
N VAL A 1 -10.61 22.14 9.40
CA VAL A 1 -11.28 20.89 8.94
C VAL A 1 -10.45 20.13 7.90
N LEU A 2 -9.79 20.79 6.94
CA LEU A 2 -8.92 20.14 5.94
C LEU A 2 -7.69 19.41 6.51
N GLU A 3 -7.15 19.86 7.64
CA GLU A 3 -5.90 19.34 8.22
C GLU A 3 -6.08 17.97 8.90
N VAL A 4 -7.22 17.74 9.57
CA VAL A 4 -7.57 16.48 10.25
C VAL A 4 -7.68 15.30 9.27
N ARG A 5 -8.03 15.57 8.01
CA ARG A 5 -8.13 14.53 6.97
C ARG A 5 -6.78 13.95 6.55
N LYS A 6 -5.68 14.70 6.68
CA LYS A 6 -4.36 14.22 6.27
C LYS A 6 -3.70 13.31 7.31
N THR A 7 -4.08 13.45 8.58
CA THR A 7 -3.44 12.75 9.70
C THR A 7 -4.32 11.72 10.39
N THR A 8 -5.65 11.76 10.20
CA THR A 8 -6.59 10.96 11.03
C THR A 8 -7.50 10.03 10.24
N ILE A 9 -7.68 10.21 8.93
CA ILE A 9 -8.65 9.42 8.13
C ILE A 9 -8.00 8.87 6.85
N GLY A 10 -7.65 7.58 6.86
CA GLY A 10 -7.34 6.84 5.63
C GLY A 10 -8.63 6.43 4.91
N TRP A 11 -8.63 6.49 3.58
CA TRP A 11 -9.76 6.06 2.74
C TRP A 11 -9.46 4.67 2.16
N VAL A 12 -10.37 3.71 2.35
CA VAL A 12 -10.30 2.38 1.74
C VAL A 12 -11.37 2.29 0.64
N SER A 13 -10.95 2.00 -0.60
CA SER A 13 -11.88 1.80 -1.72
C SER A 13 -12.44 0.38 -1.72
N GLN A 14 -13.66 0.13 -2.19
CA GLN A 14 -14.14 -1.26 -2.38
C GLN A 14 -13.44 -1.98 -3.54
N PHE A 15 -12.88 -1.22 -4.48
CA PHE A 15 -12.14 -1.72 -5.62
C PHE A 15 -10.77 -1.04 -5.69
N LEU A 16 -9.69 -1.82 -5.69
CA LEU A 16 -8.36 -1.28 -5.93
C LEU A 16 -8.34 -0.75 -7.37
N ARG A 17 -8.25 0.57 -7.57
CA ARG A 17 -7.90 1.12 -8.88
C ARG A 17 -6.41 0.92 -9.09
N VAL A 18 -6.02 -0.30 -9.45
CA VAL A 18 -4.61 -0.66 -9.65
C VAL A 18 -4.05 0.19 -10.78
N ILE A 19 -3.02 0.99 -10.49
CA ILE A 19 -2.21 1.58 -11.56
C ILE A 19 -1.40 0.43 -12.18
N PRO A 20 -1.58 0.12 -13.48
CA PRO A 20 -0.86 -0.98 -14.10
C PRO A 20 0.64 -0.77 -13.91
N ARG A 21 1.35 -1.80 -13.45
CA ARG A 21 2.82 -1.85 -13.27
C ARG A 21 3.38 -1.22 -11.98
N ILE A 22 2.56 -0.77 -11.04
CA ILE A 22 3.05 -0.40 -9.71
C ILE A 22 3.04 -1.64 -8.80
N SER A 23 4.16 -1.89 -8.14
CA SER A 23 4.30 -3.03 -7.23
C SER A 23 3.47 -2.86 -5.95
N ALA A 24 3.04 -3.96 -5.31
CA ALA A 24 2.32 -3.88 -4.04
C ALA A 24 3.10 -3.12 -2.96
N LEU A 25 4.44 -3.27 -2.94
CA LEU A 25 5.31 -2.50 -2.05
C LEU A 25 5.17 -0.99 -2.30
N GLU A 26 5.20 -0.55 -3.55
CA GLU A 26 5.07 0.86 -3.90
C GLU A 26 3.67 1.43 -3.63
N VAL A 27 2.62 0.63 -3.81
CA VAL A 27 1.25 1.02 -3.43
C VAL A 27 1.17 1.31 -1.93
N VAL A 28 1.71 0.42 -1.10
CA VAL A 28 1.70 0.59 0.37
C VAL A 28 2.65 1.70 0.83
N MET A 29 3.74 1.97 0.10
CA MET A 29 4.65 3.08 0.38
C MET A 29 4.04 4.46 0.09
N GLN A 30 3.10 4.56 -0.86
CA GLN A 30 2.64 5.85 -1.40
C GLN A 30 2.15 6.84 -0.31
N PRO A 31 1.33 6.45 0.69
CA PRO A 31 0.89 7.37 1.73
C PRO A 31 2.06 7.96 2.53
N LEU A 32 3.10 7.17 2.80
CA LEU A 32 4.28 7.64 3.54
C LEU A 32 5.16 8.56 2.70
N LEU A 33 5.27 8.29 1.41
CA LEU A 33 5.95 9.18 0.45
C LEU A 33 5.23 10.52 0.31
N ASP A 34 3.90 10.51 0.26
CA ASP A 34 3.08 11.74 0.19
C ASP A 34 3.21 12.60 1.47
N LEU A 35 3.56 11.97 2.60
CA LEU A 35 3.89 12.64 3.86
C LEU A 35 5.36 13.11 3.95
N GLY A 36 6.17 12.88 2.91
CA GLY A 36 7.58 13.28 2.86
C GLY A 36 8.54 12.33 3.57
N THR A 37 8.12 11.11 3.89
CA THR A 37 8.99 10.10 4.52
C THR A 37 10.05 9.62 3.52
N PRO A 38 11.33 9.45 3.93
CA PRO A 38 12.37 8.91 3.06
C PRO A 38 11.99 7.55 2.49
N ARG A 39 12.31 7.30 1.21
CA ARG A 39 11.91 6.08 0.49
C ARG A 39 12.31 4.80 1.23
N GLU A 40 13.50 4.76 1.81
CA GLU A 40 14.00 3.60 2.56
C GLU A 40 13.17 3.31 3.82
N ALA A 41 12.83 4.35 4.58
CA ALA A 41 11.95 4.24 5.75
C ALA A 41 10.53 3.82 5.34
N SER A 42 10.00 4.38 4.25
CA SER A 42 8.71 3.98 3.68
C SER A 42 8.70 2.51 3.24
N ALA A 43 9.77 2.04 2.60
CA ALA A 43 9.89 0.66 2.16
C ALA A 43 9.94 -0.32 3.33
N ALA A 44 10.72 0.00 4.38
CA ALA A 44 10.77 -0.81 5.60
C ALA A 44 9.41 -0.89 6.29
N ASN A 45 8.67 0.23 6.37
CA ASN A 45 7.34 0.25 6.96
C ASN A 45 6.32 -0.54 6.11
N ALA A 46 6.35 -0.37 4.79
CA ALA A 46 5.49 -1.10 3.87
C ALA A 46 5.72 -2.61 3.93
N ALA A 47 6.98 -3.06 4.00
CA ALA A 47 7.34 -4.46 4.19
C ALA A 47 6.78 -5.02 5.51
N GLN A 48 6.87 -4.27 6.60
CA GLN A 48 6.29 -4.67 7.89
C GLN A 48 4.76 -4.79 7.82
N LEU A 49 4.08 -3.85 7.16
CA LEU A 49 2.63 -3.88 6.98
C LEU A 49 2.18 -5.07 6.13
N LEU A 50 2.83 -5.30 4.98
CA LEU A 50 2.55 -6.44 4.10
C LEU A 50 2.76 -7.78 4.82
N THR A 51 3.81 -7.87 5.64
CA THR A 51 4.08 -9.05 6.48
C THR A 51 2.96 -9.27 7.50
N ARG A 52 2.54 -8.22 8.23
CA ARG A 52 1.46 -8.29 9.22
C ARG A 52 0.10 -8.67 8.61
N LEU A 53 -0.11 -8.30 7.35
CA LEU A 53 -1.31 -8.62 6.59
C LEU A 53 -1.19 -9.94 5.82
N ASN A 54 -0.18 -10.78 6.12
CA ASN A 54 0.05 -12.07 5.49
C ASN A 54 0.07 -12.00 3.95
N VAL A 55 0.64 -10.93 3.38
CA VAL A 55 0.90 -10.83 1.94
C VAL A 55 2.27 -11.49 1.67
N PRO A 56 2.32 -12.60 0.91
CA PRO A 56 3.59 -13.28 0.63
C PRO A 56 4.63 -12.38 -0.04
N GLU A 57 5.89 -12.47 0.38
CA GLU A 57 7.00 -11.66 -0.17
C GLU A 57 7.13 -11.74 -1.70
N ARG A 58 6.86 -12.91 -2.29
CA ARG A 58 6.87 -13.11 -3.75
C ARG A 58 5.90 -12.17 -4.50
N LEU A 59 4.88 -11.66 -3.81
CA LEU A 59 3.90 -10.74 -4.38
C LEU A 59 4.34 -9.28 -4.28
N TRP A 60 5.29 -8.92 -3.42
CA TRP A 60 5.60 -7.52 -3.11
C TRP A 60 6.07 -6.72 -4.32
N HIS A 61 6.76 -7.38 -5.25
CA HIS A 61 7.26 -6.79 -6.50
C HIS A 61 6.27 -6.92 -7.68
N LEU A 62 5.16 -7.62 -7.48
CA LEU A 62 4.14 -7.81 -8.50
C LEU A 62 3.07 -6.72 -8.39
N ALA A 63 2.42 -6.44 -9.51
CA ALA A 63 1.30 -5.51 -9.52
C ALA A 63 0.09 -6.14 -8.81
N PRO A 64 -0.59 -5.43 -7.90
CA PRO A 64 -1.74 -5.97 -7.18
C PRO A 64 -2.88 -6.47 -8.08
N SER A 65 -2.98 -5.99 -9.33
CA SER A 65 -3.94 -6.48 -10.33
C SER A 65 -3.75 -7.96 -10.67
N THR A 66 -2.59 -8.53 -10.36
CA THR A 66 -2.28 -9.96 -10.56
C THR A 66 -2.71 -10.84 -9.39
N PHE A 67 -3.18 -10.24 -8.29
CA PHE A 67 -3.49 -10.97 -7.06
C PHE A 67 -4.92 -11.48 -7.07
N SER A 68 -5.21 -12.48 -6.24
CA SER A 68 -6.59 -12.87 -5.93
C SER A 68 -7.35 -11.72 -5.27
N GLY A 69 -8.69 -11.72 -5.32
CA GLY A 69 -9.49 -10.66 -4.71
C GLY A 69 -9.23 -10.45 -3.20
N GLY A 70 -9.02 -11.54 -2.45
CA GLY A 70 -8.68 -11.46 -1.03
C GLY A 70 -7.29 -10.87 -0.78
N GLU A 71 -6.31 -11.17 -1.65
CA GLU A 71 -4.99 -10.55 -1.58
C GLU A 71 -5.05 -9.05 -1.95
N GLN A 72 -5.85 -8.66 -2.94
CA GLN A 72 -6.06 -7.25 -3.29
C GLN A 72 -6.65 -6.46 -2.12
N GLN A 73 -7.62 -7.05 -1.39
CA GLN A 73 -8.21 -6.42 -0.21
C GLN A 73 -7.21 -6.17 0.92
N ARG A 74 -6.13 -6.97 1.01
CA ARG A 74 -5.08 -6.79 2.02
C ARG A 74 -4.04 -5.73 1.65
N VAL A 75 -3.98 -5.33 0.38
CA VAL A 75 -3.05 -4.29 -0.11
C VAL A 75 -3.71 -2.90 -0.16
N ASN A 76 -5.03 -2.88 -0.30
CA ASN A 76 -5.87 -1.68 -0.34
C ASN A 76 -5.93 -0.98 1.01
#